data_AF-A0A438JWA8-F1
#
_entry.id   AF-A0A438JWA8-F1
#
_cell.length_a   1.000
_cell.length_b   1.000
_cell.length_c   1.000
_cell.angle_alpha   90.00
_cell.angle_beta   90.00
_cell.angle_gamma   90.00
#
_symmetry.space_group_name_H-M   'P 1'
#
loop_
_entity.id
_entity.type
_entity.pdbx_description
1 polymer ?
#
loop_
_entity_poly.entity_id
_entity_poly.type
_entity_poly.pdbx_seq_one_letter_code
_entity_poly.pdbx_strand_id
1 'polypeptide(L)'
;MKPCNKVSEDARLECKEALTNFKDKKTKRNELLQEIGMGPTSMHESVLSKTIGTLGSGSGEPIPRGPIDKFTTSQPRQSTLNSKWKQEERKEVCRKIGRFMYSKGLPFNTMNDPYWFPMMDVVANFGPGFKPPSMHELRTWILKEEVNDLSIIMEDHKKA
;
A
#
# COMPACT_ATOMS: atom_id res chain seq x y z
N MET A 1 4.79 18.34 23.04
CA MET A 1 6.22 17.98 22.88
C MET A 1 6.99 19.21 22.44
N LYS A 2 8.14 19.53 23.07
CA LYS A 2 8.95 20.67 22.65
C LYS A 2 9.82 20.28 21.44
N PRO A 3 9.95 21.13 20.39
CA PRO A 3 10.76 20.83 19.21
C PRO A 3 12.25 20.64 19.56
N CYS A 4 12.89 19.63 18.98
CA CYS A 4 14.30 19.31 19.27
C CYS A 4 15.24 20.36 18.67
N ASN A 5 15.81 21.22 19.50
CA ASN A 5 16.74 22.32 19.21
C ASN A 5 18.06 21.94 18.48
N LYS A 6 18.31 20.64 18.22
CA LYS A 6 19.46 20.16 17.44
C LYS A 6 19.17 19.95 15.95
N VAL A 7 17.91 20.00 15.54
CA VAL A 7 17.49 19.77 14.15
C VAL A 7 17.49 21.12 13.43
N SER A 8 18.23 21.21 12.31
CA SER A 8 18.20 22.37 11.40
C SER A 8 16.77 22.70 10.98
N GLU A 9 16.45 23.98 10.83
CA GLU A 9 15.12 24.43 10.41
C GLU A 9 14.74 23.83 9.04
N ASP A 10 15.70 23.67 8.14
CA ASP A 10 15.48 23.07 6.82
C ASP A 10 15.01 21.61 6.93
N ALA A 11 15.68 20.82 7.77
CA ALA A 11 15.31 19.41 8.00
C ALA A 11 13.95 19.29 8.71
N ARG A 12 13.60 20.26 9.57
CA ARG A 12 12.26 20.32 10.18
C ARG A 12 11.18 20.65 9.16
N LEU A 13 11.47 21.56 8.23
CA LEU A 13 10.55 21.96 7.18
C LEU A 13 10.30 20.81 6.21
N GLU A 14 11.36 20.15 5.77
CA GLU A 14 11.28 18.98 4.87
C GLU A 14 10.48 17.83 5.52
N CYS A 15 10.71 17.55 6.81
CA CYS A 15 9.91 16.55 7.54
C CYS A 15 8.43 16.95 7.62
N LYS A 16 8.12 18.23 7.87
CA LYS A 16 6.75 18.73 7.92
C LYS A 16 6.07 18.62 6.54
N GLU A 17 6.77 19.01 5.48
CA GLU A 17 6.27 18.89 4.10
C GLU A 17 6.05 17.43 3.70
N ALA A 18 6.95 16.51 4.06
CA ALA A 18 6.76 15.08 3.81
C ALA A 18 5.52 14.53 4.53
N LEU A 19 5.25 14.99 5.76
CA LEU A 19 4.07 14.64 6.54
C LEU A 19 2.78 15.20 5.94
N THR A 20 2.78 16.45 5.45
CA THR A 20 1.61 17.03 4.77
C THR A 20 1.37 16.35 3.43
N ASN A 21 2.41 16.14 2.62
CA ASN A 21 2.32 15.42 1.35
C ASN A 21 1.78 13.99 1.51
N PHE A 22 2.16 13.29 2.59
CA PHE A 22 1.63 11.97 2.89
C PHE A 22 0.14 12.01 3.28
N LYS A 23 -0.26 12.99 4.09
CA LYS A 23 -1.67 13.21 4.45
C LYS A 23 -2.49 13.56 3.22
N ASP A 24 -2.03 14.50 2.40
CA ASP A 24 -2.73 14.92 1.17
C ASP A 24 -2.84 13.78 0.17
N LYS A 25 -1.80 12.94 0.03
CA LYS A 25 -1.85 11.75 -0.83
C LYS A 25 -2.83 10.69 -0.29
N LYS A 26 -2.93 10.55 1.04
CA LYS A 26 -3.91 9.67 1.69
C LYS A 26 -5.33 10.20 1.50
N THR A 27 -5.54 11.51 1.66
CA THR A 27 -6.83 12.18 1.45
C THR A 27 -7.28 12.04 0.00
N LYS A 28 -6.42 12.37 -0.97
CA LYS A 28 -6.73 12.22 -2.41
C LYS A 28 -7.08 10.78 -2.80
N ARG A 29 -6.40 9.79 -2.22
CA ARG A 29 -6.74 8.38 -2.43
C ARG A 29 -8.13 8.06 -1.87
N ASN A 30 -8.45 8.55 -0.69
CA ASN A 30 -9.75 8.32 -0.06
C ASN A 30 -10.88 9.07 -0.78
N GLU A 31 -10.62 10.28 -1.26
CA GLU A 31 -11.55 11.08 -2.09
C GLU A 31 -11.83 10.37 -3.42
N LEU A 32 -10.80 9.86 -4.10
CA LEU A 32 -10.96 9.06 -5.31
C LEU A 32 -11.81 7.80 -5.05
N LEU A 33 -11.62 7.13 -3.91
CA LEU A 33 -12.42 5.96 -3.55
C LEU A 33 -13.88 6.33 -3.24
N GLN A 34 -14.10 7.50 -2.66
CA GLN A 34 -15.44 8.03 -2.39
C GLN A 34 -16.16 8.45 -3.68
N GLU A 35 -15.45 9.07 -4.62
CA GLU A 35 -15.95 9.41 -5.97
C GLU A 35 -16.35 8.17 -6.78
N ILE A 36 -15.67 7.05 -6.54
CA ILE A 36 -15.95 5.74 -7.16
C ILE A 36 -17.04 4.96 -6.38
N GLY A 37 -17.67 5.55 -5.36
CA GLY A 37 -18.79 4.94 -4.63
C GLY A 37 -18.40 3.89 -3.58
N MET A 38 -17.10 3.71 -3.27
CA MET A 38 -16.62 2.78 -2.25
C MET A 38 -16.54 3.48 -0.88
N GLY A 39 -17.33 3.02 0.08
CA GLY A 39 -17.37 3.58 1.44
C GLY A 39 -16.05 3.43 2.23
N PRO A 40 -15.84 4.22 3.30
CA PRO A 40 -14.59 4.21 4.05
C PRO A 40 -14.40 2.90 4.83
N THR A 41 -13.42 2.08 4.43
CA THR A 41 -12.99 0.92 5.21
C THR A 41 -12.18 1.38 6.42
N SER A 42 -12.68 1.06 7.61
CA SER A 42 -11.97 1.17 8.90
C SER A 42 -10.58 0.52 8.81
N MET A 43 -9.54 1.33 9.03
CA MET A 43 -8.14 0.93 8.91
C MET A 43 -7.72 0.14 10.16
N HIS A 44 -7.47 -1.16 10.03
CA HIS A 44 -6.54 -1.84 10.95
C HIS A 44 -5.12 -1.50 10.50
N GLU A 45 -4.39 -0.84 11.41
CA GLU A 45 -3.04 -0.34 11.23
C GLU A 45 -2.05 -1.51 11.06
N SER A 46 -1.67 -1.84 9.82
CA SER A 46 -0.47 -2.64 9.59
C SER A 46 0.74 -1.72 9.60
N VAL A 47 1.41 -1.68 10.75
CA VAL A 47 2.72 -1.07 10.94
C VAL A 47 3.73 -1.85 10.10
N LEU A 48 3.88 -1.49 8.83
CA LEU A 48 5.05 -1.87 8.05
C LEU A 48 6.09 -0.76 8.19
N SER A 49 6.89 -0.86 9.25
CA SER A 49 8.09 -0.07 9.46
C SER A 49 8.98 -0.10 8.23
N LYS A 50 8.87 0.95 7.42
CA LYS A 50 9.78 1.25 6.31
C LYS A 50 11.11 1.65 6.93
N THR A 51 12.01 0.69 7.13
CA THR A 51 13.37 1.02 7.58
C THR A 51 14.10 1.66 6.40
N ILE A 52 14.19 2.98 6.47
CA ILE A 52 14.98 3.83 5.59
C ILE A 52 16.43 3.33 5.61
N GLY A 53 16.91 2.87 4.47
CA GLY A 53 18.33 2.70 4.21
C GLY A 53 18.95 4.08 4.10
N THR A 54 19.92 4.37 4.95
CA THR A 54 20.75 5.57 4.89
C THR A 54 21.54 5.55 3.58
N LEU A 55 21.14 6.41 2.64
CA LEU A 55 22.07 6.98 1.67
C LEU A 55 22.96 7.95 2.43
N GLY A 56 24.26 7.68 2.45
CA GLY A 56 25.26 8.56 3.04
C GLY A 56 26.49 8.55 2.16
N SER A 57 26.48 9.36 1.12
CA SER A 57 27.70 9.91 0.54
C SER A 57 28.00 11.17 1.36
N GLY A 58 29.06 11.14 2.16
CA GLY A 58 29.44 12.23 3.03
C GLY A 58 30.68 11.87 3.83
N SER A 59 31.81 12.46 3.46
CA SER A 59 33.09 12.41 4.15
C SER A 59 32.98 13.04 5.55
N GLY A 60 33.05 12.22 6.59
CA GLY A 60 33.18 12.66 7.98
C GLY A 60 33.99 11.64 8.77
N GLU A 61 34.86 12.12 9.66
CA GLU A 61 35.73 11.27 10.49
C GLU A 61 34.94 10.27 11.35
N PRO A 62 35.49 9.06 11.60
CA PRO A 62 34.81 8.06 12.42
C PRO A 62 34.64 8.52 13.86
N ILE A 63 33.40 8.54 14.35
CA ILE A 63 33.10 8.74 15.78
C ILE A 63 33.74 7.57 16.57
N PRO A 64 34.56 7.84 17.60
CA PRO A 64 35.22 6.79 18.38
C PRO A 64 34.18 5.95 19.12
N ARG A 65 34.05 4.68 18.72
CA ARG A 65 33.15 3.70 19.33
C ARG A 65 33.82 3.02 20.52
N GLY A 66 33.09 2.87 21.63
CA GLY A 66 33.61 2.26 22.84
C GLY A 66 33.83 0.75 22.70
N PRO A 67 34.59 0.10 23.60
CA PRO A 67 34.85 -1.35 23.54
C PRO A 67 33.57 -2.22 23.48
N ILE A 68 32.46 -1.73 24.06
CA ILE A 68 31.17 -2.41 24.09
C ILE A 68 30.43 -2.38 22.74
N ASP A 69 30.68 -1.37 21.89
CA ASP A 69 30.00 -1.18 20.61
C ASP A 69 30.44 -2.17 19.53
N LYS A 70 31.58 -2.86 19.76
CA LYS A 70 32.06 -3.96 18.93
C LYS A 70 31.14 -5.18 19.01
N PHE A 71 30.38 -5.34 20.09
CA PHE A 71 29.50 -6.48 20.32
C PHE A 71 28.01 -6.17 20.07
N THR A 72 27.64 -4.89 19.99
CA THR A 72 26.24 -4.45 19.79
C THR A 72 25.93 -4.11 18.33
N THR A 73 26.92 -3.70 17.53
CA THR A 73 26.70 -3.27 16.12
C THR A 73 26.80 -4.40 15.08
N SER A 74 26.98 -5.64 15.52
CA SER A 74 26.83 -6.82 14.66
C SER A 74 25.61 -7.64 15.08
N GLN A 75 24.44 -7.00 15.21
CA GLN A 75 23.23 -7.80 15.11
C GLN A 75 23.02 -8.14 13.63
N PRO A 76 23.21 -9.40 13.19
CA PRO A 76 22.52 -9.81 11.99
C PRO A 76 21.05 -9.51 12.26
N ARG A 77 20.40 -8.69 11.42
CA ARG A 77 18.94 -8.59 11.42
C ARG A 77 18.45 -10.02 11.29
N GLN A 78 18.01 -10.63 12.39
CA GLN A 78 17.55 -12.00 12.37
C GLN A 78 16.34 -11.97 11.44
N SER A 79 16.48 -12.53 10.24
CA SER A 79 15.34 -12.75 9.37
C SER A 79 14.45 -13.70 10.16
N THR A 80 13.42 -13.17 10.83
CA THR A 80 12.44 -13.99 11.50
C THR A 80 11.93 -14.99 10.46
N LEU A 81 11.68 -16.25 10.82
CA LEU A 81 11.13 -17.24 9.90
C LEU A 81 9.91 -16.67 9.15
N ASN A 82 9.14 -15.81 9.83
CA ASN A 82 8.08 -14.93 9.33
C ASN A 82 8.38 -14.10 8.09
N SER A 83 9.63 -13.68 7.87
CA SER A 83 10.01 -12.94 6.67
C SER A 83 10.14 -13.83 5.43
N LYS A 84 10.65 -15.06 5.59
CA LYS A 84 10.89 -15.96 4.46
C LYS A 84 9.59 -16.62 3.96
N TRP A 85 8.79 -17.20 4.84
CA TRP A 85 7.54 -17.85 4.41
C TRP A 85 6.52 -16.86 3.86
N LYS A 86 6.38 -15.67 4.45
CA LYS A 86 5.54 -14.60 3.87
C LYS A 86 6.02 -14.14 2.49
N GLN A 87 7.33 -14.15 2.25
CA GLN A 87 7.89 -13.81 0.94
C GLN A 87 7.60 -14.90 -0.10
N GLU A 88 7.67 -16.18 0.30
CA GLU A 88 7.30 -17.31 -0.55
C GLU A 88 5.81 -17.33 -0.88
N GLU A 89 4.94 -17.13 0.11
CA GLU A 89 3.49 -16.99 -0.09
C GLU A 89 3.17 -15.84 -1.03
N ARG A 90 3.76 -14.66 -0.80
CA ARG A 90 3.62 -13.51 -1.70
C ARG A 90 4.05 -13.85 -3.11
N LYS A 91 5.20 -14.53 -3.27
CA LYS A 91 5.72 -14.91 -4.59
C LYS A 91 4.75 -15.85 -5.30
N GLU A 92 4.15 -16.80 -4.60
CA GLU A 92 3.18 -17.72 -5.17
C GLU A 92 1.90 -17.00 -5.59
N VAL A 93 1.34 -16.14 -4.73
CA VAL A 93 0.16 -15.31 -5.07
C VAL A 93 0.45 -14.45 -6.31
N CYS A 94 1.56 -13.72 -6.33
CA CYS A 94 1.96 -12.90 -7.49
C CYS A 94 2.14 -13.74 -8.76
N ARG A 95 2.70 -14.95 -8.64
CA ARG A 95 2.88 -15.86 -9.78
C ARG A 95 1.55 -16.35 -10.35
N LYS A 96 0.56 -16.64 -9.50
CA LYS A 96 -0.80 -17.04 -9.91
C LYS A 96 -1.52 -15.90 -10.62
N ILE A 97 -1.45 -14.68 -10.08
CA ILE A 97 -1.99 -13.48 -10.72
C ILE A 97 -1.34 -13.26 -12.09
N GLY A 98 0.00 -13.32 -12.17
CA GLY A 98 0.73 -13.18 -13.42
C GLY A 98 0.33 -14.24 -14.45
N ARG A 99 0.23 -15.51 -14.04
CA ARG A 99 -0.23 -16.60 -14.93
C ARG A 99 -1.63 -16.35 -15.49
N PHE A 100 -2.56 -15.85 -14.68
CA PHE A 100 -3.89 -15.48 -15.15
C PHE A 100 -3.84 -14.35 -16.18
N MET A 101 -3.09 -13.28 -15.92
CA MET A 101 -2.94 -12.18 -16.88
C MET A 101 -2.36 -12.64 -18.21
N TYR A 102 -1.27 -13.41 -18.18
CA TYR A 102 -0.64 -13.92 -19.40
C TYR A 102 -1.58 -14.84 -20.18
N SER A 103 -2.33 -15.71 -19.47
CA SER A 103 -3.31 -16.59 -20.11
C SER A 103 -4.46 -15.84 -20.76
N LYS A 104 -4.81 -14.64 -20.28
CA LYS A 104 -5.91 -13.83 -20.79
C LYS A 104 -5.46 -12.68 -21.70
N GLY A 105 -4.15 -12.51 -21.89
CA GLY A 105 -3.60 -11.42 -22.71
C GLY A 105 -3.84 -10.04 -22.12
N LEU A 106 -3.92 -9.91 -20.79
CA LEU A 106 -4.15 -8.63 -20.14
C LEU A 106 -2.88 -7.75 -20.17
N PRO A 107 -2.99 -6.46 -20.55
CA PRO A 107 -1.85 -5.54 -20.51
C PRO A 107 -1.42 -5.26 -19.07
N PHE A 108 -0.14 -4.97 -18.85
CA PHE A 108 0.36 -4.67 -17.51
C PHE A 108 -0.30 -3.43 -16.89
N ASN A 109 -0.80 -2.51 -17.71
CA ASN A 109 -1.49 -1.31 -17.25
C ASN A 109 -2.78 -1.62 -16.47
N THR A 110 -3.37 -2.81 -16.61
CA THR A 110 -4.53 -3.24 -15.80
C THR A 110 -4.26 -3.17 -14.30
N MET A 111 -3.00 -3.29 -13.87
CA MET A 111 -2.61 -3.18 -12.45
C MET A 111 -2.63 -1.75 -11.90
N ASN A 112 -2.62 -0.75 -12.79
CA ASN A 112 -2.69 0.67 -12.42
C ASN A 112 -4.14 1.19 -12.42
N ASP A 113 -5.08 0.35 -12.81
CA ASP A 113 -6.49 0.68 -12.79
C ASP A 113 -6.95 0.99 -11.35
N PRO A 114 -7.77 2.03 -11.14
CA PRO A 114 -8.19 2.45 -9.79
C PRO A 114 -8.95 1.34 -9.04
N TYR A 115 -9.59 0.40 -9.74
CA TYR A 115 -10.33 -0.72 -9.15
C TYR A 115 -9.43 -1.89 -8.75
N TRP A 116 -8.17 -1.95 -9.20
CA TRP A 116 -7.28 -3.08 -8.93
C TRP A 116 -6.99 -3.28 -7.43
N PHE A 117 -6.54 -2.23 -6.74
CA PHE A 117 -6.21 -2.34 -5.32
C PHE A 117 -7.44 -2.55 -4.43
N PRO A 118 -8.55 -1.81 -4.61
CA PRO A 118 -9.77 -2.06 -3.85
C PRO A 118 -10.29 -3.49 -3.98
N MET A 119 -10.27 -4.06 -5.20
CA MET A 119 -10.62 -5.46 -5.42
C MET A 119 -9.73 -6.40 -4.58
N MET A 120 -8.41 -6.23 -4.65
CA MET A 120 -7.47 -7.08 -3.91
C MET A 120 -7.58 -6.91 -2.39
N ASP A 121 -7.85 -5.70 -1.91
CA ASP A 121 -8.02 -5.39 -0.49
C ASP A 121 -9.26 -6.11 0.06
N VAL A 122 -10.40 -6.06 -0.64
CA VAL A 122 -11.63 -6.74 -0.22
C VAL A 122 -11.45 -8.27 -0.23
N VAL A 123 -10.79 -8.82 -1.26
CA VAL A 123 -10.48 -10.26 -1.33
C VAL A 123 -9.56 -10.70 -0.20
N ALA A 124 -8.51 -9.92 0.10
CA ALA A 124 -7.58 -10.21 1.17
C ALA A 124 -8.24 -10.12 2.56
N ASN A 125 -9.12 -9.14 2.76
CA ASN A 125 -9.85 -8.93 4.00
C ASN A 125 -10.91 -10.02 4.26
N PHE A 126 -11.55 -10.57 3.22
CA PHE A 126 -12.42 -11.73 3.38
C PHE A 126 -11.64 -12.93 3.92
N GLY A 127 -10.45 -13.19 3.37
CA GLY A 127 -9.55 -14.23 3.83
C GLY A 127 -9.91 -15.64 3.33
N PRO A 128 -9.44 -16.70 4.02
CA PRO A 128 -9.70 -18.09 3.62
C PRO A 128 -11.19 -18.41 3.51
N GLY A 129 -11.57 -19.11 2.44
CA GLY A 129 -12.96 -19.47 2.18
C GLY A 129 -13.66 -18.55 1.16
N PHE A 130 -13.02 -17.45 0.73
CA PHE A 130 -13.51 -16.67 -0.39
C PHE A 130 -13.63 -17.55 -1.64
N LYS A 131 -14.81 -17.53 -2.27
CA LYS A 131 -15.04 -18.16 -3.55
C LYS A 131 -15.10 -17.05 -4.61
N PRO A 132 -14.21 -17.06 -5.61
CA PRO A 132 -14.29 -16.13 -6.72
C PRO A 132 -15.67 -16.21 -7.40
N PRO A 133 -16.20 -15.08 -7.91
CA PRO A 133 -17.49 -15.06 -8.55
C PRO A 133 -17.51 -15.97 -9.78
N SER A 134 -18.62 -16.65 -9.98
CA SER A 134 -18.88 -17.46 -11.16
C SER A 134 -19.21 -16.58 -12.37
N MET A 135 -19.10 -17.16 -13.57
CA MET A 135 -19.50 -16.49 -14.81
C MET A 135 -20.99 -16.11 -14.80
N HIS A 136 -21.84 -16.89 -14.14
CA HIS A 136 -23.27 -16.58 -14.03
C HIS A 136 -23.52 -15.37 -13.12
N GLU A 137 -22.88 -15.33 -11.94
CA GLU A 137 -22.98 -14.19 -11.02
C GLU A 137 -22.49 -12.90 -11.66
N LEU A 138 -21.35 -12.95 -12.36
CA LEU A 138 -20.79 -11.81 -13.08
C LEU A 138 -21.77 -11.23 -14.12
N ARG A 139 -22.50 -12.08 -14.86
CA ARG A 139 -23.43 -11.65 -15.90
C ARG A 139 -24.81 -11.26 -15.38
N THR A 140 -25.12 -11.54 -14.12
CA THR A 140 -26.45 -11.34 -13.55
C THR A 140 -26.45 -10.18 -12.58
N TRP A 141 -26.37 -10.47 -11.27
CA TRP A 141 -26.57 -9.47 -10.25
C TRP A 141 -25.39 -8.50 -10.17
N ILE A 142 -24.15 -8.96 -10.36
CA ILE A 142 -22.95 -8.09 -10.31
C ILE A 142 -23.00 -7.03 -11.41
N LEU A 143 -23.21 -7.44 -12.67
CA LEU A 143 -23.33 -6.49 -13.78
C LEU A 143 -24.49 -5.51 -13.57
N LYS A 144 -25.61 -5.98 -12.99
CA LYS A 144 -26.76 -5.14 -12.72
C LYS A 144 -26.46 -4.08 -11.65
N GLU A 145 -25.72 -4.43 -10.60
CA GLU A 145 -25.27 -3.50 -9.57
C GLU A 145 -24.31 -2.46 -10.15
N GLU A 146 -23.28 -2.88 -10.89
CA GLU A 146 -22.30 -1.95 -11.51
C GLU A 146 -22.97 -0.96 -12.47
N VAL A 147 -23.94 -1.40 -13.28
CA VAL A 147 -24.70 -0.51 -14.17
C VAL A 147 -25.52 0.51 -13.39
N ASN A 148 -26.11 0.09 -12.27
CA ASN A 148 -26.87 0.99 -11.40
C ASN A 148 -25.94 2.02 -10.74
N ASP A 149 -24.81 1.60 -10.22
CA ASP A 149 -23.84 2.49 -9.56
C ASP A 149 -23.28 3.52 -10.54
N LEU A 150 -22.93 3.10 -11.76
CA LEU A 150 -22.53 4.02 -12.83
C LEU A 150 -23.65 5.00 -13.20
N SER A 151 -24.90 4.56 -13.21
CA SER A 151 -26.03 5.45 -13.52
C SER A 151 -26.22 6.56 -12.46
N ILE A 152 -25.96 6.24 -11.20
CA ILE A 152 -26.00 7.20 -10.08
C ILE A 152 -24.87 8.22 -10.26
N ILE A 153 -23.65 7.73 -10.47
CA ILE A 153 -22.47 8.58 -10.68
C ILE A 153 -22.69 9.53 -11.88
N MET A 154 -23.23 9.01 -12.99
CA MET A 154 -23.53 9.82 -14.18
C MET A 154 -24.57 10.90 -13.92
N GLU A 155 -25.62 10.61 -13.14
CA GLU A 155 -26.65 11.59 -12.82
C GLU A 155 -26.13 12.69 -11.88
N ASP A 156 -25.23 12.35 -10.96
CA ASP A 156 -24.55 13.33 -10.10
C ASP A 156 -23.65 14.27 -10.94
N HIS A 157 -22.91 13.74 -11.90
CA HIS A 157 -22.12 14.56 -12.83
C HIS A 157 -22.97 15.43 -13.76
N LYS A 158 -24.20 15.02 -14.09
CA LYS A 158 -25.12 15.81 -14.91
C LYS A 158 -25.75 16.97 -14.14
N LYS A 159 -25.82 16.88 -12.81
CA LYS A 159 -26.38 17.91 -11.92
C LYS A 159 -25.34 18.93 -11.44
N ALA A 160 -24.05 18.61 -11.58
CA ALA A 160 -22.92 19.49 -11.28
C ALA A 160 -22.66 20.49 -12.42
#